data_AF-X0HRC8-F1
#
_entry.id   AF-X0HRC8-F1
#
_cell.length_a   1.000
_cell.length_b   1.000
_cell.length_c   1.000
_cell.angle_alpha   90.00
_cell.angle_beta   90.00
_cell.angle_gamma   90.00
#
_symmetry.space_group_name_H-M   'P 1'
#
loop_
_entity.id
_entity.type
_entity.pdbx_description
1 polymer ?
#
loop_
_entity_poly.entity_id
_entity_poly.type
_entity_poly.pdbx_seq_one_letter_code
_entity_poly.pdbx_strand_id
1 'polypeptide(L)'
;MRLVEERSQALLNEHGFDTAGSLVLRGQGNGLDLMDHIARVQALFIYQFIGLFEDKVSSRPVAQSRNDVLLAWTKEMVSAAATTVPSGVRDILASSEPGKYYDKEFIQLLWHSWIVSETVRRTWNVMATMLGLFGFVKGGRTAPCPGGMMFTTQIGVWEAKSATEWLEICSSRSVGLMQVAEACELIYSAECKQINEFTTTTLELTYGRERVQQSMKYCKARGVGNAGLAEKRG
;
A
#
# COMPACT_ATOMS: atom_id res chain seq x y z
N MET A 1 -6.81 25.97 4.04
CA MET A 1 -5.34 25.88 4.12
C MET A 1 -4.77 26.10 5.52
N ARG A 2 -4.98 27.25 6.21
CA ARG A 2 -4.47 27.48 7.59
C ARG A 2 -4.79 26.33 8.56
N LEU A 3 -6.02 25.82 8.53
CA LEU A 3 -6.44 24.67 9.34
C LEU A 3 -5.65 23.38 9.02
N VAL A 4 -5.36 23.09 7.74
CA VAL A 4 -4.60 21.89 7.32
C VAL A 4 -3.15 21.99 7.79
N GLU A 5 -2.56 23.17 7.65
CA GLU A 5 -1.20 23.45 8.12
C GLU A 5 -1.09 23.36 9.65
N GLU A 6 -2.05 23.97 10.37
CA GLU A 6 -2.14 23.91 11.84
C GLU A 6 -2.34 22.48 12.34
N ARG A 7 -3.24 21.70 11.71
CA ARG A 7 -3.48 20.30 12.08
C ARG A 7 -2.29 19.40 11.78
N SER A 8 -1.64 19.61 10.65
CA SER A 8 -0.41 18.89 10.34
C SER A 8 0.72 19.27 11.29
N GLN A 9 0.84 20.53 11.70
CA GLN A 9 1.83 20.95 12.68
C GLN A 9 1.53 20.38 14.07
N ALA A 10 0.26 20.34 14.47
CA ALA A 10 -0.16 19.71 15.72
C ALA A 10 0.20 18.22 15.75
N LEU A 11 -0.04 17.50 14.66
CA LEU A 11 0.35 16.08 14.51
C LEU A 11 1.88 15.90 14.64
N LEU A 12 2.66 16.79 14.02
CA LEU A 12 4.12 16.77 14.13
C LEU A 12 4.58 17.00 15.58
N ASN A 13 3.99 18.00 16.25
CA ASN A 13 4.33 18.33 17.63
C ASN A 13 3.97 17.17 18.59
N GLU A 14 2.81 16.53 18.40
CA GLU A 14 2.37 15.36 19.17
C GLU A 14 3.35 14.20 19.07
N HIS A 15 3.96 14.01 17.90
CA HIS A 15 4.94 12.95 17.65
C HIS A 15 6.40 13.44 17.62
N GLY A 16 6.70 14.59 18.25
CA GLY A 16 8.06 15.00 18.58
C GLY A 16 8.86 15.74 17.49
N PHE A 17 8.23 16.30 16.47
CA PHE A 17 8.89 17.16 15.49
C PHE A 17 8.72 18.65 15.85
N ASP A 18 9.82 19.34 16.20
CA ASP A 18 9.79 20.79 16.40
C ASP A 18 10.00 21.53 15.06
N THR A 19 9.35 22.68 14.97
CA THR A 19 9.26 23.66 13.88
C THR A 19 10.61 24.09 13.27
N ALA A 20 11.73 23.73 13.90
CA ALA A 20 13.09 23.98 13.44
C ALA A 20 13.64 22.91 12.45
N GLY A 21 12.86 21.90 12.07
CA GLY A 21 13.27 20.90 11.07
C GLY A 21 14.31 19.89 11.57
N SER A 22 14.58 19.85 12.87
CA SER A 22 15.46 18.87 13.49
C SER A 22 14.65 17.68 14.02
N LEU A 23 15.03 16.47 13.60
CA LEU A 23 14.56 15.21 14.19
C LEU A 23 14.99 15.18 15.66
N VAL A 24 14.15 15.69 16.56
CA VAL A 24 14.34 15.43 17.99
C VAL A 24 13.95 13.97 18.20
N LEU A 25 14.95 13.10 18.35
CA LEU A 25 14.78 11.76 18.89
C LEU A 25 14.27 11.88 20.32
N ARG A 26 12.96 12.09 20.50
CA ARG A 26 12.34 12.07 21.81
C ARG A 26 12.28 10.62 22.26
N GLY A 27 13.30 10.21 23.01
CA GLY A 27 13.27 9.00 23.79
C GLY A 27 12.18 9.07 24.86
N GLN A 28 11.36 8.01 24.88
CA GLN A 28 10.59 7.48 26.02
C GLN A 28 9.42 8.30 26.59
N GLY A 29 8.22 7.81 26.26
CA GLY A 29 6.96 8.11 26.95
C GLY A 29 5.77 7.58 26.13
N ASN A 30 5.49 6.27 26.26
CA ASN A 30 4.60 5.41 25.43
C ASN A 30 5.15 5.07 24.04
N GLY A 31 5.66 3.84 23.88
CA GLY A 31 5.98 3.31 22.55
C GLY A 31 4.69 3.23 21.73
N LEU A 32 4.67 3.91 20.57
CA LEU A 32 3.55 3.88 19.63
C LEU A 32 3.30 2.43 19.22
N ASP A 33 2.04 2.03 19.17
CA ASP A 33 1.68 0.74 18.60
C ASP A 33 1.66 0.80 17.07
N LEU A 34 1.50 -0.36 16.41
CA LEU A 34 1.48 -0.41 14.95
C LEU A 34 0.33 0.42 14.35
N MET A 35 -0.83 0.49 15.01
CA MET A 35 -1.96 1.26 14.52
C MET A 35 -1.69 2.76 14.64
N ASP A 36 -1.05 3.21 15.71
CA ASP A 36 -0.58 4.59 15.86
C ASP A 36 0.41 4.96 14.75
N HIS A 37 1.35 4.05 14.44
CA HIS A 37 2.30 4.22 13.35
C HIS A 37 1.60 4.35 11.98
N ILE A 38 0.58 3.51 11.70
CA ILE A 38 -0.22 3.60 10.48
C ILE A 38 -0.99 4.93 10.43
N ALA A 39 -1.67 5.29 11.51
CA ALA A 39 -2.53 6.46 11.60
C ALA A 39 -1.73 7.76 11.37
N ARG A 40 -0.59 7.94 12.05
CA ARG A 40 0.23 9.15 11.88
C ARG A 40 0.82 9.28 10.47
N VAL A 41 1.20 8.17 9.85
CA VAL A 41 1.72 8.15 8.46
C VAL A 41 0.60 8.52 7.49
N GLN A 42 -0.57 7.90 7.60
CA GLN A 42 -1.72 8.20 6.74
C GLN A 42 -2.20 9.64 6.91
N ALA A 43 -2.28 10.14 8.14
CA ALA A 43 -2.66 11.52 8.40
C ALA A 43 -1.67 12.53 7.80
N LEU A 44 -0.37 12.32 8.03
CA LEU A 44 0.68 13.19 7.48
C LEU A 44 0.73 13.12 5.93
N PHE A 45 0.50 11.95 5.35
CA PHE A 45 0.35 11.78 3.90
C PHE A 45 -0.83 12.59 3.37
N ILE A 46 -2.01 12.50 3.98
CA ILE A 46 -3.22 13.21 3.55
C ILE A 46 -2.98 14.73 3.58
N TYR A 47 -2.38 15.25 4.65
CA TYR A 47 -2.09 16.69 4.75
C TYR A 47 -1.12 17.16 3.66
N GLN A 48 -0.09 16.38 3.36
CA GLN A 48 0.84 16.73 2.28
C GLN A 48 0.20 16.60 0.91
N PHE A 49 -0.60 15.55 0.67
CA PHE A 49 -1.31 15.35 -0.58
C PHE A 49 -2.22 16.55 -0.88
N ILE A 50 -3.03 16.97 0.10
CA ILE A 50 -3.87 18.18 -0.04
C ILE A 50 -2.98 19.41 -0.32
N GLY A 51 -1.93 19.62 0.46
CA GLY A 51 -1.04 20.77 0.30
C GLY A 51 -0.32 20.84 -1.05
N LEU A 52 -0.04 19.71 -1.69
CA LEU A 52 0.64 19.65 -2.97
C LEU A 52 -0.27 19.88 -4.17
N PHE A 53 -1.53 19.46 -4.07
CA PHE A 53 -2.53 19.58 -5.14
C PHE A 53 -3.44 20.79 -5.00
N GLU A 54 -3.32 21.59 -3.93
CA GLU A 54 -3.98 22.90 -3.88
C GLU A 54 -3.37 23.89 -4.91
N ASP A 55 -4.23 24.77 -5.41
CA ASP A 55 -3.90 25.78 -6.43
C ASP A 55 -2.96 26.87 -5.91
N LYS A 56 -2.89 27.06 -4.59
CA LYS A 56 -2.01 28.09 -4.02
C LYS A 56 -0.58 27.56 -3.97
N VAL A 57 0.31 28.27 -4.66
CA VAL A 57 1.75 27.97 -4.71
C VAL A 57 2.40 27.93 -3.32
N SER A 58 1.83 28.64 -2.33
CA SER A 58 2.38 28.76 -0.97
C SER A 58 2.31 27.50 -0.10
N SER A 59 1.37 26.56 -0.33
CA SER A 59 1.30 25.31 0.46
C SER A 59 2.31 24.26 0.02
N ARG A 60 2.76 24.33 -1.23
CA ARG A 60 3.63 23.31 -1.82
C ARG A 60 4.99 23.24 -1.11
N PRO A 61 5.69 24.36 -0.81
CA PRO A 61 6.94 24.31 -0.06
C PRO A 61 6.80 23.70 1.32
N VAL A 62 5.71 24.00 2.05
CA VAL A 62 5.47 23.48 3.41
C VAL A 62 5.16 21.99 3.38
N ALA A 63 4.37 21.52 2.41
CA ALA A 63 4.15 20.09 2.23
C ALA A 63 5.47 19.38 1.88
N GLN A 64 6.27 19.94 0.96
CA GLN A 64 7.55 19.36 0.56
C GLN A 64 8.58 19.29 1.67
N SER A 65 8.63 20.27 2.58
CA SER A 65 9.58 20.26 3.69
C SER A 65 9.32 19.12 4.69
N ARG A 66 8.18 18.43 4.58
CA ARG A 66 7.78 17.31 5.44
C ARG A 66 7.99 15.94 4.79
N ASN A 67 8.52 15.88 3.56
CA ASN A 67 8.77 14.63 2.85
C ASN A 67 9.73 13.69 3.60
N ASP A 68 10.79 14.23 4.18
CA ASP A 68 11.78 13.43 4.93
C ASP A 68 11.17 12.85 6.21
N VAL A 69 10.28 13.61 6.86
CA VAL A 69 9.53 13.16 8.04
C VAL A 69 8.59 12.03 7.67
N LEU A 70 7.84 12.19 6.58
CA LEU A 70 6.93 11.16 6.09
C LEU A 70 7.68 9.87 5.75
N LEU A 71 8.83 9.99 5.07
CA LEU A 71 9.66 8.83 4.75
C LEU A 71 10.19 8.15 6.02
N ALA A 72 10.69 8.91 6.99
CA ALA A 72 11.16 8.39 8.26
C ALA A 72 10.05 7.65 9.03
N TRP A 73 8.89 8.29 9.20
CA TRP A 73 7.76 7.69 9.91
C TRP A 73 7.20 6.45 9.21
N THR A 74 7.25 6.40 7.88
CA THR A 74 6.85 5.21 7.11
C THR A 74 7.84 4.07 7.32
N LYS A 75 9.16 4.35 7.36
CA LYS A 75 10.16 3.32 7.70
C LYS A 75 9.98 2.79 9.11
N GLU A 76 9.66 3.66 10.08
CA GLU A 76 9.32 3.26 11.44
C GLU A 76 8.06 2.37 11.47
N MET A 77 7.01 2.71 10.70
CA MET A 77 5.79 1.88 10.56
C MET A 77 6.11 0.49 10.02
N VAL A 78 6.97 0.37 9.00
CA VAL A 78 7.40 -0.93 8.45
C VAL A 78 8.19 -1.72 9.48
N SER A 79 9.09 -1.07 10.22
CA SER A 79 9.86 -1.69 11.30
C SER A 79 8.95 -2.23 12.41
N ALA A 80 7.97 -1.43 12.84
CA ALA A 80 6.95 -1.84 13.81
C ALA A 80 6.12 -3.02 13.30
N ALA A 81 5.74 -3.02 12.02
CA ALA A 81 5.00 -4.13 11.42
C ALA A 81 5.80 -5.45 11.44
N ALA A 82 7.11 -5.38 11.17
CA ALA A 82 7.99 -6.54 11.18
C ALA A 82 8.14 -7.18 12.58
N THR A 83 7.97 -6.40 13.65
CA THR A 83 8.08 -6.89 15.03
C THR A 83 6.74 -7.28 15.67
N THR A 84 5.61 -6.81 15.11
CA THR A 84 4.26 -7.00 15.67
C THR A 84 3.58 -8.32 15.28
N VAL A 85 4.29 -9.27 14.67
CA VAL A 85 3.71 -10.58 14.28
C VAL A 85 3.09 -11.25 15.52
N PRO A 86 1.77 -11.53 15.54
CA PRO A 86 1.14 -12.16 16.69
C PRO A 86 1.80 -13.50 16.99
N SER A 87 2.09 -13.76 18.27
CA SER A 87 2.78 -14.98 18.72
C SER A 87 2.13 -16.26 18.15
N GLY A 88 0.79 -16.34 18.18
CA GLY A 88 0.05 -17.47 17.63
C GLY A 88 0.27 -17.72 16.12
N VAL A 89 0.50 -16.68 15.33
CA VAL A 89 0.80 -16.81 13.89
C VAL A 89 2.22 -17.34 13.69
N ARG A 90 3.19 -16.83 14.46
CA ARG A 90 4.60 -17.24 14.38
C ARG A 90 4.79 -18.70 14.79
N ASP A 91 4.17 -19.12 15.90
CA ASP A 91 4.32 -20.47 16.45
C ASP A 91 3.70 -21.54 15.52
N ILE A 92 2.64 -21.18 14.78
CA ILE A 92 1.97 -22.08 13.84
C ILE A 92 2.68 -22.14 12.48
N LEU A 93 3.18 -21.02 11.95
CA LEU A 93 4.05 -21.06 10.74
C LEU A 93 5.31 -21.91 10.97
N ALA A 94 5.80 -21.96 12.20
CA ALA A 94 6.93 -22.80 12.59
C ALA A 94 6.55 -24.29 12.81
N SER A 95 5.27 -24.60 13.03
CA SER A 95 4.78 -25.95 13.37
C SER A 95 3.78 -26.55 12.36
N SER A 96 3.58 -25.89 11.21
CA SER A 96 2.60 -26.31 10.22
C SER A 96 3.02 -27.60 9.52
N GLU A 97 2.42 -28.71 9.92
CA GLU A 97 2.36 -29.95 9.14
C GLU A 97 1.21 -29.90 8.12
N PRO A 98 1.36 -30.50 6.93
CA PRO A 98 0.28 -30.56 5.94
C PRO A 98 -0.94 -31.29 6.49
N GLY A 99 -2.12 -30.67 6.46
CA GLY A 99 -3.40 -31.33 6.76
C GLY A 99 -4.05 -31.01 8.11
N LYS A 100 -3.50 -30.09 8.91
CA LYS A 100 -4.19 -29.61 10.12
C LYS A 100 -5.37 -28.70 9.77
N TYR A 101 -6.53 -28.99 10.35
CA TYR A 101 -7.69 -28.11 10.32
C TYR A 101 -7.41 -26.91 11.23
N TYR A 102 -7.50 -25.70 10.70
CA TYR A 102 -7.38 -24.48 11.49
C TYR A 102 -8.71 -24.19 12.20
N ASP A 103 -8.66 -23.85 13.48
CA ASP A 103 -9.85 -23.39 14.20
C ASP A 103 -10.32 -22.02 13.66
N LYS A 104 -11.58 -21.68 13.95
CA LYS A 104 -12.22 -20.48 13.37
C LYS A 104 -11.57 -19.21 13.91
N GLU A 105 -11.23 -19.20 15.18
CA GLU A 105 -10.58 -18.09 15.88
C GLU A 105 -9.20 -17.77 15.28
N PHE A 106 -8.44 -18.80 14.90
CA PHE A 106 -7.14 -18.66 14.27
C PHE A 106 -7.24 -18.16 12.84
N ILE A 107 -8.19 -18.66 12.04
CA ILE A 107 -8.43 -18.13 10.69
C ILE A 107 -8.80 -16.64 10.77
N GLN A 108 -9.60 -16.25 11.77
CA GLN A 108 -9.93 -14.86 12.04
C GLN A 108 -8.68 -14.03 12.40
N LEU A 109 -7.80 -14.55 13.27
CA LEU A 109 -6.56 -13.88 13.65
C LEU A 109 -5.60 -13.71 12.46
N LEU A 110 -5.45 -14.74 11.62
CA LEU A 110 -4.63 -14.69 10.41
C LEU A 110 -5.16 -13.63 9.43
N TRP A 111 -6.47 -13.61 9.21
CA TRP A 111 -7.09 -12.65 8.31
C TRP A 111 -6.89 -11.21 8.79
N HIS A 112 -7.11 -10.93 10.08
CA HIS A 112 -6.84 -9.60 10.65
C HIS A 112 -5.36 -9.21 10.55
N SER A 113 -4.46 -10.15 10.84
CA SER A 113 -3.01 -9.92 10.72
C SER A 113 -2.60 -9.61 9.28
N TRP A 114 -3.23 -10.29 8.31
CA TRP A 114 -3.05 -10.01 6.90
C TRP A 114 -3.59 -8.64 6.51
N ILE A 115 -4.79 -8.24 6.98
CA ILE A 115 -5.37 -6.91 6.70
C ILE A 115 -4.43 -5.80 7.18
N VAL A 116 -3.90 -5.92 8.40
CA VAL A 116 -2.97 -4.93 8.95
C VAL A 116 -1.67 -4.90 8.14
N SER A 117 -1.12 -6.07 7.82
CA SER A 117 0.10 -6.18 6.99
C SER A 117 -0.10 -5.58 5.60
N GLU A 118 -1.23 -5.86 4.96
CA GLU A 118 -1.58 -5.34 3.64
C GLU A 118 -1.85 -3.82 3.70
N THR A 119 -2.39 -3.31 4.81
CA THR A 119 -2.54 -1.87 5.06
C THR A 119 -1.18 -1.17 5.11
N VAL A 120 -0.19 -1.75 5.81
CA VAL A 120 1.20 -1.25 5.83
C VAL A 120 1.78 -1.23 4.42
N ARG A 121 1.64 -2.33 3.66
CA ARG A 121 2.11 -2.45 2.27
C ARG A 121 1.49 -1.42 1.34
N ARG A 122 0.16 -1.23 1.41
CA ARG A 122 -0.56 -0.25 0.61
C ARG A 122 -0.20 1.18 0.99
N THR A 123 -0.07 1.46 2.30
CA THR A 123 0.35 2.78 2.80
C THR A 123 1.77 3.14 2.32
N TRP A 124 2.71 2.19 2.35
CA TRP A 124 4.05 2.38 1.78
C TRP A 124 3.97 2.73 0.29
N ASN A 125 3.24 1.94 -0.50
CA ASN A 125 3.16 2.14 -1.95
C ASN A 125 2.52 3.50 -2.32
N VAL A 126 1.47 3.92 -1.62
CA VAL A 126 0.83 5.23 -1.83
C VAL A 126 1.80 6.37 -1.51
N MET A 127 2.48 6.29 -0.37
CA MET A 127 3.50 7.27 0.03
C MET A 127 4.66 7.33 -0.98
N ALA A 128 5.23 6.18 -1.31
CA ALA A 128 6.38 6.08 -2.21
C ALA A 128 6.04 6.60 -3.62
N THR A 129 4.82 6.32 -4.10
CA THR A 129 4.32 6.84 -5.38
C THR A 129 4.24 8.37 -5.35
N MET A 130 3.69 8.95 -4.29
CA MET A 130 3.63 10.41 -4.14
C MET A 130 5.03 11.03 -4.08
N LEU A 131 5.92 10.54 -3.21
CA LEU A 131 7.29 11.06 -3.10
C LEU A 131 8.04 10.93 -4.42
N GLY A 132 7.89 9.79 -5.12
CA GLY A 132 8.49 9.56 -6.43
C GLY A 132 7.98 10.52 -7.50
N LEU A 133 6.66 10.71 -7.60
CA LEU A 133 6.05 11.63 -8.57
C LEU A 133 6.49 13.07 -8.33
N PHE A 134 6.42 13.57 -7.10
CA PHE A 134 6.82 14.94 -6.78
C PHE A 134 8.33 15.15 -6.89
N GLY A 135 9.12 14.17 -6.46
CA GLY A 135 10.56 14.17 -6.65
C GLY A 135 10.92 14.27 -8.14
N PHE A 136 10.28 13.46 -8.99
CA PHE A 136 10.49 13.49 -10.44
C PHE A 136 10.10 14.83 -11.06
N VAL A 137 8.95 15.40 -10.68
CA VAL A 137 8.51 16.71 -11.19
C VAL A 137 9.50 17.83 -10.82
N LYS A 138 10.11 17.77 -9.62
CA LYS A 138 11.02 18.82 -9.13
C LYS A 138 12.46 18.65 -9.59
N GLY A 139 12.99 17.43 -9.56
CA GLY A 139 14.41 17.10 -9.74
C GLY A 139 14.70 16.20 -10.94
N GLY A 140 13.68 15.84 -11.73
CA GLY A 140 13.83 14.94 -12.86
C GLY A 140 14.23 13.52 -12.43
N ARG A 141 15.00 12.84 -13.30
CA ARG A 141 15.36 11.42 -13.15
C ARG A 141 16.29 11.10 -11.98
N THR A 142 16.93 12.10 -11.38
CA THR A 142 17.89 11.91 -10.28
C THR A 142 17.23 11.99 -8.90
N ALA A 143 15.91 12.18 -8.84
CA ALA A 143 15.20 12.25 -7.57
C ALA A 143 15.27 10.91 -6.82
N PRO A 144 15.56 10.92 -5.50
CA PRO A 144 15.57 9.69 -4.70
C PRO A 144 14.19 9.02 -4.73
N CYS A 145 14.16 7.74 -5.07
CA CYS A 145 12.95 6.92 -4.98
C CYS A 145 13.04 6.03 -3.73
N PRO A 146 12.03 6.05 -2.83
CA PRO A 146 12.01 5.18 -1.64
C PRO A 146 12.04 3.68 -1.94
N GLY A 147 11.73 3.28 -3.18
CA GLY A 147 11.59 1.89 -3.59
C GLY A 147 10.16 1.36 -3.46
N GLY A 148 9.96 0.12 -3.90
CA GLY A 148 8.67 -0.56 -3.87
C GLY A 148 8.50 -1.47 -2.66
N MET A 149 7.25 -1.71 -2.27
CA MET A 149 6.89 -2.78 -1.34
C MET A 149 5.94 -3.73 -2.06
N MET A 150 6.09 -5.04 -1.82
CA MET A 150 5.16 -6.03 -2.35
C MET A 150 3.73 -5.68 -1.88
N PHE A 151 2.71 -5.98 -2.67
CA PHE A 151 1.31 -5.85 -2.25
C PHE A 151 0.43 -6.84 -3.02
N THR A 152 -0.77 -7.06 -2.52
CA THR A 152 -1.70 -8.04 -3.10
C THR A 152 -2.45 -7.42 -4.27
N THR A 153 -2.30 -8.01 -5.45
CA THR A 153 -2.85 -7.42 -6.68
C THR A 153 -4.20 -7.96 -7.13
N GLN A 154 -4.54 -9.18 -6.73
CA GLN A 154 -5.74 -9.84 -7.22
C GLN A 154 -7.02 -9.29 -6.57
N ILE A 155 -8.11 -9.30 -7.35
CA ILE A 155 -9.46 -8.92 -6.93
C ILE A 155 -10.02 -9.93 -5.93
N GLY A 156 -10.78 -9.45 -4.95
CA GLY A 156 -11.53 -10.27 -3.99
C GLY A 156 -10.74 -10.63 -2.74
N VAL A 157 -9.40 -10.56 -2.75
CA VAL A 157 -8.60 -10.86 -1.55
C VAL A 157 -8.78 -9.76 -0.50
N TRP A 158 -8.71 -8.49 -0.91
CA TRP A 158 -8.93 -7.34 -0.04
C TRP A 158 -10.41 -7.10 0.25
N GLU A 159 -11.28 -7.44 -0.69
CA GLU A 159 -12.73 -7.22 -0.61
C GLU A 159 -13.50 -8.37 0.05
N ALA A 160 -12.80 -9.43 0.48
CA ALA A 160 -13.39 -10.55 1.20
C ALA A 160 -14.19 -10.07 2.41
N LYS A 161 -15.37 -10.62 2.62
CA LYS A 161 -16.31 -10.18 3.67
C LYS A 161 -16.17 -10.98 4.96
N SER A 162 -15.45 -12.11 4.90
CA SER A 162 -15.16 -12.95 6.06
C SER A 162 -13.79 -13.61 5.97
N ALA A 163 -13.29 -14.07 7.12
CA ALA A 163 -12.04 -14.80 7.21
C ALA A 163 -12.05 -16.12 6.42
N THR A 164 -13.23 -16.77 6.33
CA THR A 164 -13.41 -18.01 5.57
C THR A 164 -13.37 -17.76 4.07
N GLU A 165 -14.02 -16.71 3.58
CA GLU A 165 -13.97 -16.30 2.18
C GLU A 165 -12.54 -15.92 1.78
N TRP A 166 -11.86 -15.14 2.62
CA TRP A 166 -10.45 -14.80 2.41
C TRP A 166 -9.56 -16.05 2.31
N LEU A 167 -9.74 -17.02 3.22
CA LEU A 167 -8.96 -18.26 3.23
C LEU A 167 -9.23 -19.12 1.97
N GLU A 168 -10.50 -19.22 1.55
CA GLU A 168 -10.88 -19.94 0.34
C GLU A 168 -10.21 -19.33 -0.91
N ILE A 169 -10.21 -18.01 -1.01
CA ILE A 169 -9.53 -17.30 -2.11
C ILE A 169 -8.03 -17.57 -2.09
N CYS A 170 -7.39 -17.43 -0.92
CA CYS A 170 -5.95 -17.67 -0.75
C CYS A 170 -5.54 -19.12 -1.04
N SER A 171 -6.45 -20.08 -0.81
CA SER A 171 -6.19 -21.51 -1.02
C SER A 171 -6.45 -21.96 -2.46
N SER A 172 -7.37 -21.29 -3.16
CA SER A 172 -7.79 -21.67 -4.52
C SER A 172 -6.92 -21.10 -5.62
N ARG A 173 -6.28 -19.93 -5.39
CA ARG A 173 -5.47 -19.25 -6.41
C ARG A 173 -4.40 -18.38 -5.80
N SER A 174 -3.42 -17.99 -6.63
CA SER A 174 -2.44 -16.97 -6.26
C SER A 174 -3.13 -15.65 -5.93
N VAL A 175 -2.67 -14.99 -4.87
CA VAL A 175 -3.11 -13.65 -4.47
C VAL A 175 -2.38 -12.53 -5.23
N GLY A 176 -1.40 -12.89 -6.08
CA GLY A 176 -0.63 -11.94 -6.88
C GLY A 176 0.19 -10.97 -6.03
N LEU A 177 0.93 -11.48 -5.04
CA LEU A 177 1.84 -10.68 -4.23
C LEU A 177 3.03 -10.24 -5.10
N MET A 178 3.15 -8.95 -5.39
CA MET A 178 4.20 -8.42 -6.28
C MET A 178 4.58 -6.98 -5.99
N GLN A 179 5.75 -6.56 -6.48
CA GLN A 179 6.16 -5.15 -6.46
C GLN A 179 5.61 -4.39 -7.66
N VAL A 180 5.38 -3.08 -7.50
CA VAL A 180 4.96 -2.21 -8.61
C VAL A 180 5.95 -2.27 -9.78
N ALA A 181 7.25 -2.33 -9.51
CA ALA A 181 8.29 -2.42 -10.55
C ALA A 181 8.17 -3.68 -11.42
N GLU A 182 7.69 -4.79 -10.85
CA GLU A 182 7.47 -6.06 -11.53
C GLU A 182 6.13 -6.07 -12.30
N ALA A 183 5.25 -5.10 -12.03
CA ALA A 183 3.89 -5.08 -12.54
C ALA A 183 3.78 -4.62 -14.00
N CYS A 184 4.88 -4.23 -14.64
CA CYS A 184 4.94 -4.05 -16.08
C CYS A 184 4.55 -5.33 -16.84
N GLU A 185 4.96 -6.50 -16.35
CA GLU A 185 4.61 -7.79 -16.97
C GLU A 185 3.11 -8.12 -16.81
N LEU A 186 2.52 -7.70 -15.68
CA LEU A 186 1.09 -7.90 -15.39
C LEU A 186 0.19 -7.16 -16.40
N ILE A 187 0.62 -5.99 -16.87
CA ILE A 187 -0.12 -5.20 -17.86
C ILE A 187 -0.29 -5.98 -19.18
N TYR A 188 0.66 -6.86 -19.52
CA TYR A 188 0.63 -7.64 -20.76
C TYR A 188 0.16 -9.09 -20.55
N SER A 189 -0.13 -9.50 -19.32
CA SER A 189 -0.53 -10.87 -19.00
C SER A 189 -2.04 -11.08 -19.09
N ALA A 190 -2.48 -12.34 -19.18
CA ALA A 190 -3.90 -12.68 -19.15
C ALA A 190 -4.56 -12.37 -17.79
N GLU A 191 -3.76 -12.24 -16.73
CA GLU A 191 -4.18 -11.95 -15.36
C GLU A 191 -4.54 -10.48 -15.16
N CYS A 192 -4.26 -9.61 -16.13
CA CYS A 192 -4.57 -8.18 -16.08
C CYS A 192 -6.07 -7.88 -15.86
N LYS A 193 -6.97 -8.86 -16.09
CA LYS A 193 -8.42 -8.74 -15.84
C LYS A 193 -8.82 -8.95 -14.38
N GLN A 194 -7.98 -9.61 -13.61
CA GLN A 194 -8.30 -10.06 -12.25
C GLN A 194 -7.62 -9.19 -11.19
N ILE A 195 -7.12 -8.01 -11.56
CA ILE A 195 -6.47 -7.10 -10.64
C ILE A 195 -7.48 -6.20 -9.91
N ASN A 196 -7.20 -5.85 -8.66
CA ASN A 196 -8.04 -4.98 -7.86
C ASN A 196 -7.89 -3.48 -8.21
N GLU A 197 -8.78 -2.65 -7.68
CA GLU A 197 -8.83 -1.21 -7.94
C GLU A 197 -7.55 -0.48 -7.48
N PHE A 198 -7.01 -0.87 -6.32
CA PHE A 198 -5.76 -0.32 -5.79
C PHE A 198 -4.59 -0.55 -6.76
N THR A 199 -4.50 -1.78 -7.29
CA THR A 199 -3.48 -2.16 -8.29
C THR A 199 -3.67 -1.35 -9.56
N THR A 200 -4.90 -1.29 -10.07
CA THR A 200 -5.22 -0.52 -11.27
C THR A 200 -4.77 0.93 -11.14
N THR A 201 -5.13 1.58 -10.03
CA THR A 201 -4.77 2.97 -9.74
C THR A 201 -3.25 3.15 -9.62
N THR A 202 -2.57 2.25 -8.92
CA THR A 202 -1.11 2.27 -8.76
C THR A 202 -0.39 2.13 -10.10
N LEU A 203 -0.90 1.26 -10.98
CA LEU A 203 -0.37 1.08 -12.33
C LEU A 203 -0.62 2.31 -13.21
N GLU A 204 -1.82 2.90 -13.18
CA GLU A 204 -2.13 4.11 -13.94
C GLU A 204 -1.22 5.28 -13.55
N LEU A 205 -0.93 5.42 -12.25
CA LEU A 205 0.00 6.44 -11.72
C LEU A 205 1.45 6.18 -12.15
N THR A 206 1.86 4.92 -12.27
CA THR A 206 3.25 4.54 -12.55
C THR A 206 3.57 4.49 -14.04
N TYR A 207 2.69 3.87 -14.83
CA TYR A 207 2.92 3.57 -16.25
C TYR A 207 2.08 4.42 -17.21
N GLY A 208 1.20 5.27 -16.66
CA GLY A 208 0.29 6.11 -17.40
C GLY A 208 -1.05 5.43 -17.66
N ARG A 209 -2.13 6.19 -17.41
CA ARG A 209 -3.52 5.75 -17.55
C ARG A 209 -3.82 5.15 -18.93
N GLU A 210 -3.46 5.84 -20.00
CA GLU A 210 -3.80 5.40 -21.37
C GLU A 210 -3.23 4.01 -21.69
N ARG A 211 -1.96 3.79 -21.36
CA ARG A 211 -1.26 2.52 -21.58
C ARG A 211 -1.92 1.37 -20.80
N VAL A 212 -2.22 1.62 -19.53
CA VAL A 212 -2.83 0.64 -18.63
C VAL A 212 -4.26 0.29 -19.08
N GLN A 213 -5.08 1.29 -19.42
CA GLN A 213 -6.44 1.09 -19.91
C GLN A 213 -6.48 0.39 -21.27
N GLN A 214 -5.59 0.75 -22.19
CA GLN A 214 -5.48 0.09 -23.49
C GLN A 214 -5.15 -1.40 -23.34
N SER A 215 -4.21 -1.72 -22.44
CA SER A 215 -3.80 -3.10 -22.18
C SER A 215 -4.93 -3.91 -21.53
N MET A 216 -5.64 -3.32 -20.57
CA MET A 216 -6.84 -3.95 -19.99
C MET A 216 -7.94 -4.20 -21.03
N LYS A 217 -8.19 -3.27 -21.95
CA LYS A 217 -9.14 -3.46 -23.07
C LYS A 217 -8.70 -4.62 -23.97
N TYR A 218 -7.41 -4.71 -24.29
CA TYR A 218 -6.86 -5.79 -25.10
C TYR A 218 -6.98 -7.16 -24.42
N CYS A 219 -6.65 -7.27 -23.12
CA CYS A 219 -6.89 -8.50 -22.37
C CYS A 219 -8.38 -8.88 -22.43
N LYS A 220 -9.29 -7.92 -22.21
CA LYS A 220 -10.75 -8.12 -22.28
C LYS A 220 -11.15 -8.77 -23.61
N ALA A 221 -10.74 -8.20 -24.74
CA ALA A 221 -11.00 -8.73 -26.07
C ALA A 221 -10.44 -10.15 -26.29
N ARG A 222 -9.19 -10.44 -25.89
CA ARG A 222 -8.60 -11.80 -26.03
C ARG A 222 -9.38 -12.88 -25.28
N GLY A 223 -9.84 -12.59 -24.06
CA GLY A 223 -10.62 -13.58 -23.31
C GLY A 223 -12.04 -13.80 -23.85
N VAL A 224 -12.62 -12.83 -24.55
CA VAL A 224 -13.90 -13.02 -25.27
C VAL A 224 -13.68 -13.89 -26.52
N GLY A 225 -12.58 -13.68 -27.24
CA GLY A 225 -12.21 -14.52 -28.39
C GLY A 225 -11.99 -16.00 -28.03
N ASN A 226 -11.36 -16.28 -26.89
CA ASN A 226 -11.15 -17.65 -26.41
C ASN A 226 -12.43 -18.31 -25.87
N ALA A 227 -13.34 -17.56 -25.24
CA ALA A 227 -14.63 -18.08 -24.79
C ALA A 227 -15.54 -18.45 -25.97
N GLY A 228 -15.59 -17.62 -27.02
CA GLY A 228 -16.38 -17.91 -28.23
C GLY A 228 -15.85 -19.06 -29.10
N LEU A 229 -14.58 -19.46 -28.93
CA LEU A 229 -14.00 -20.65 -29.56
C LEU A 229 -14.30 -21.95 -28.79
N ALA A 230 -14.53 -21.86 -27.48
CA ALA A 230 -14.93 -23.01 -26.66
C ALA A 230 -16.40 -23.37 -26.87
N GLU A 231 -17.26 -22.38 -27.11
CA GLU A 231 -18.71 -22.58 -27.31
C GLU A 231 -19.07 -23.13 -28.72
N LYS A 232 -18.12 -23.11 -29.67
CA LYS A 232 -18.30 -23.70 -31.03
C LYS A 232 -17.74 -25.12 -31.18
N ARG A 233 -17.31 -25.76 -30.08
CA ARG A 233 -16.83 -27.15 -30.05
C ARG A 233 -17.66 -28.07 -29.15
N GLY A 234 -18.86 -27.63 -28.74
CA GLY A 234 -19.88 -28.46 -28.08
C GLY A 234 -20.85 -29.04 -29.09
#